data_AF-A0A3M2BEB8-F1
#
_entry.id   AF-A0A3M2BEB8-F1
#
_cell.length_a   1.000
_cell.length_b   1.000
_cell.length_c   1.000
_cell.angle_alpha   90.00
_cell.angle_beta   90.00
_cell.angle_gamma   90.00
#
_symmetry.space_group_name_H-M   'P 1'
#
loop_
_entity.id
_entity.type
_entity.pdbx_description
1 polymer ?
#
loop_
_entity_poly.entity_id
_entity_poly.type
_entity_poly.pdbx_seq_one_letter_code
_entity_poly.pdbx_strand_id
1 'polypeptide(L)'
;MRLLILVALTYATMLALAALKPVATPALGTGPAVVDPVVPHGLHAGDAHDDAASWWREARPHCNAVEVRAYLAAHPAPGDFLGLAYGATCRALAGDLEAARAMIDALPAAERWRAAGVVFDVVHPAADAGDELAAGPVMELVVDYWPNHYMALYHAGAA
;
A
#
# COMPACT_ATOMS: atom_id res chain seq x y z
N MET A 1 -0.15 45.77 -19.93
CA MET A 1 -1.62 45.65 -20.09
C MET A 1 -2.07 44.80 -21.29
N ARG A 2 -1.42 44.87 -22.46
CA ARG A 2 -1.77 44.02 -23.62
C ARG A 2 -1.42 42.53 -23.47
N LEU A 3 -0.46 42.17 -22.60
CA LEU A 3 -0.02 40.78 -22.39
C LEU A 3 -0.99 39.96 -21.51
N LEU A 4 -1.74 40.62 -20.62
CA LEU A 4 -2.68 39.96 -19.70
C LEU A 4 -4.00 39.54 -20.40
N ILE A 5 -4.34 40.17 -21.53
CA ILE A 5 -5.56 39.86 -22.30
C ILE A 5 -5.38 38.57 -23.12
N LEU A 6 -4.15 38.28 -23.58
CA LEU A 6 -3.85 37.09 -24.39
C LEU A 6 -3.85 35.78 -23.58
N VAL A 7 -3.52 35.82 -22.28
CA VAL A 7 -3.51 34.63 -21.41
C VAL A 7 -4.92 34.20 -20.96
N ALA A 8 -5.86 35.13 -20.86
CA ALA A 8 -7.25 34.83 -20.51
C ALA A 8 -8.02 34.12 -21.64
N LEU A 9 -7.66 34.37 -22.90
CA LEU A 9 -8.32 33.78 -24.07
C LEU A 9 -7.90 32.33 -24.34
N THR A 10 -6.72 31.89 -23.90
CA THR A 10 -6.28 30.49 -24.05
C THR A 10 -6.90 29.55 -23.01
N TYR A 11 -7.25 30.07 -21.83
CA TYR A 11 -7.90 29.27 -20.77
C TYR A 11 -9.37 28.92 -21.08
N ALA A 12 -10.07 29.76 -21.85
CA ALA A 12 -11.50 29.57 -22.15
C ALA A 12 -11.77 28.51 -23.25
N THR A 13 -10.79 28.15 -24.09
CA THR A 13 -10.99 27.20 -25.19
C THR A 13 -10.66 25.74 -24.83
N MET A 14 -9.89 25.49 -23.76
CA MET A 14 -9.56 24.13 -23.32
C MET A 14 -10.68 23.45 -22.52
N LEU A 15 -11.69 24.18 -22.04
CA LEU A 15 -12.82 23.61 -21.29
C LEU A 15 -13.96 23.06 -22.16
N ALA A 16 -13.94 23.25 -23.47
CA ALA A 16 -15.09 22.94 -24.35
C ALA A 16 -14.98 21.62 -25.15
N LEU A 17 -13.89 20.85 -25.02
CA LEU A 17 -13.73 19.59 -25.76
C LEU A 17 -14.16 18.32 -24.99
N ALA A 18 -14.70 18.44 -23.77
CA ALA A 18 -14.98 17.30 -22.90
C ALA A 18 -16.41 16.70 -23.01
N ALA A 19 -17.23 17.09 -24.01
CA ALA A 19 -18.68 16.83 -23.98
C ALA A 19 -19.27 16.02 -25.15
N LEU A 20 -18.49 15.19 -25.85
CA LEU A 20 -19.07 14.17 -26.73
C LEU A 20 -18.44 12.80 -26.46
N LYS A 21 -19.12 12.01 -25.62
CA LYS A 21 -18.90 10.56 -25.57
C LYS A 21 -19.75 9.91 -26.66
N PRO A 22 -19.18 9.17 -27.61
CA PRO A 22 -19.95 8.43 -28.59
C PRO A 22 -20.75 7.32 -27.89
N VAL A 23 -22.07 7.28 -28.15
CA VAL A 23 -22.93 6.17 -27.76
C VAL A 23 -22.66 5.01 -28.70
N ALA A 24 -22.06 3.94 -28.19
CA ALA A 24 -21.89 2.70 -28.91
C ALA A 24 -23.23 1.95 -29.00
N THR A 25 -23.62 1.57 -30.20
CA THR A 25 -24.75 0.68 -30.48
C THR A 25 -24.38 -0.76 -30.11
N PRO A 26 -25.22 -1.53 -29.40
CA PRO A 26 -24.96 -2.94 -29.18
C PRO A 26 -25.27 -3.73 -30.45
N ALA A 27 -24.22 -4.29 -31.06
CA ALA A 27 -24.38 -5.31 -32.09
C ALA A 27 -24.76 -6.64 -31.42
N LEU A 28 -25.89 -7.23 -31.82
CA LEU A 28 -26.23 -8.62 -31.52
C LEU A 28 -25.26 -9.54 -32.26
N GLY A 29 -24.19 -9.94 -31.58
CA GLY A 29 -23.25 -10.95 -32.04
C GLY A 29 -23.65 -12.33 -31.50
N THR A 30 -24.12 -13.20 -32.39
CA THR A 30 -24.15 -14.65 -32.17
C THR A 30 -22.73 -15.19 -32.22
N GLY A 31 -22.11 -15.35 -31.05
CA GLY A 31 -20.79 -15.98 -30.89
C GLY A 31 -20.91 -17.48 -30.55
N PRO A 32 -19.97 -18.33 -31.01
CA PRO A 32 -19.96 -19.76 -30.71
C PRO A 32 -19.58 -20.04 -29.26
N ALA A 33 -19.99 -21.23 -28.80
CA ALA A 33 -19.81 -21.85 -27.48
C ALA A 33 -18.71 -21.23 -26.58
N VAL A 34 -19.16 -20.72 -25.43
CA VAL A 34 -18.32 -20.48 -24.25
C VAL A 34 -17.66 -21.81 -23.89
N VAL A 35 -16.38 -21.93 -24.19
CA VAL A 35 -15.52 -22.87 -23.49
C VAL A 35 -15.23 -22.18 -22.18
N ASP A 36 -15.81 -22.66 -21.08
CA ASP A 36 -15.50 -22.15 -19.76
C ASP A 36 -13.98 -22.17 -19.58
N PRO A 37 -13.33 -21.04 -19.22
CA PRO A 37 -11.97 -21.13 -18.73
C PRO A 37 -12.02 -22.06 -17.52
N VAL A 38 -11.16 -23.08 -17.51
CA VAL A 38 -10.86 -23.83 -16.29
C VAL A 38 -10.28 -22.79 -15.33
N VAL A 39 -11.15 -22.20 -14.51
CA VAL A 39 -10.76 -21.46 -13.32
C VAL A 39 -10.15 -22.52 -12.42
N PRO A 40 -8.85 -22.46 -12.07
CA PRO A 40 -8.29 -23.35 -11.08
C PRO A 40 -9.16 -23.26 -9.84
N HIS A 41 -9.85 -24.35 -9.52
CA HIS A 41 -10.60 -24.45 -8.29
C HIS A 41 -9.57 -24.48 -7.16
N GLY A 42 -9.42 -23.38 -6.42
CA GLY A 42 -8.69 -23.35 -5.16
C GLY A 42 -7.72 -22.18 -4.98
N LEU A 43 -8.24 -20.96 -4.86
CA LEU A 43 -7.72 -20.02 -3.86
C LEU A 43 -8.80 -19.95 -2.79
N HIS A 44 -8.74 -20.83 -1.79
CA HIS A 44 -9.57 -20.61 -0.62
C HIS A 44 -9.04 -19.34 0.06
N ALA A 45 -9.91 -18.38 0.36
CA ALA A 45 -9.52 -17.16 1.08
C ALA A 45 -8.85 -17.45 2.44
N GLY A 46 -8.95 -18.68 2.97
CA GLY A 46 -8.22 -19.15 4.14
C GLY A 46 -6.73 -19.45 3.90
N ASP A 47 -6.34 -19.89 2.69
CA ASP A 47 -4.96 -20.33 2.42
C ASP A 47 -3.99 -19.14 2.32
N ALA A 48 -4.45 -18.00 1.82
CA ALA A 48 -3.62 -16.80 1.65
C ALA A 48 -3.22 -16.16 2.99
N HIS A 49 -4.13 -16.14 3.97
CA HIS A 49 -3.84 -15.63 5.31
C HIS A 49 -2.84 -16.51 6.07
N ASP A 50 -2.96 -17.83 5.94
CA ASP A 50 -2.02 -18.78 6.54
C ASP A 50 -0.63 -18.68 5.88
N ASP A 51 -0.57 -18.39 4.57
CA ASP A 51 0.66 -18.16 3.82
C ASP A 51 1.37 -16.86 4.23
N ALA A 52 0.65 -15.75 4.34
CA ALA A 52 1.26 -14.50 4.80
C ALA A 52 1.72 -14.57 6.27
N ALA A 53 0.94 -15.21 7.14
CA ALA A 53 1.31 -15.39 8.54
C ALA A 53 2.48 -16.38 8.71
N SER A 54 2.55 -17.44 7.91
CA SER A 54 3.69 -18.37 7.92
C SER A 54 4.95 -17.68 7.41
N TRP A 55 4.85 -17.00 6.27
CA TRP A 55 5.92 -16.19 5.71
C TRP A 55 6.45 -15.18 6.75
N TRP A 56 5.56 -14.46 7.44
CA TRP A 56 5.99 -13.47 8.44
C TRP A 56 6.77 -14.08 9.60
N ARG A 57 6.36 -15.26 10.09
CA ARG A 57 7.10 -15.95 11.17
C ARG A 57 8.52 -16.28 10.75
N GLU A 58 8.71 -16.66 9.48
CA GLU A 58 10.02 -17.00 8.91
C GLU A 58 10.83 -15.75 8.57
N ALA A 59 10.19 -14.70 8.06
CA ALA A 59 10.84 -13.46 7.64
C ALA A 59 11.33 -12.60 8.80
N ARG A 60 10.57 -12.56 9.91
CA ARG A 60 10.78 -11.60 11.01
C ARG A 60 12.22 -11.53 11.55
N PRO A 61 12.96 -12.63 11.77
CA PRO A 61 14.35 -12.57 12.23
C PRO A 61 15.29 -11.81 11.27
N HIS A 62 14.95 -11.73 9.98
CA HIS A 62 15.74 -11.09 8.93
C HIS A 62 15.31 -9.64 8.65
N CYS A 63 14.31 -9.12 9.37
CA CYS A 63 13.81 -7.75 9.24
C CYS A 63 14.71 -6.76 9.98
N ASN A 64 15.98 -6.72 9.59
CA ASN A 64 17.00 -5.83 10.12
C ASN A 64 17.76 -5.14 8.98
N ALA A 65 18.48 -4.07 9.30
CA ALA A 65 19.17 -3.21 8.32
C ALA A 65 20.20 -3.95 7.44
N VAL A 66 20.70 -5.12 7.89
CA VAL A 66 21.71 -5.89 7.16
C VAL A 66 21.06 -6.83 6.15
N GLU A 67 20.01 -7.55 6.55
CA GLU A 67 19.51 -8.70 5.80
C GLU A 67 18.29 -8.38 4.93
N VAL A 68 17.47 -7.39 5.31
CA VAL A 68 16.11 -7.22 4.76
C VAL A 68 16.06 -7.17 3.23
N ARG A 69 17.04 -6.52 2.60
CA ARG A 69 17.09 -6.35 1.15
C ARG A 69 17.35 -7.67 0.44
N ALA A 70 18.32 -8.43 0.92
CA ALA A 70 18.67 -9.72 0.34
C ALA A 70 17.58 -10.75 0.61
N TYR A 71 17.04 -10.76 1.84
CA TYR A 71 15.98 -11.68 2.23
C TYR A 71 14.72 -11.49 1.38
N LEU A 72 14.20 -10.26 1.28
CA LEU A 72 12.97 -9.99 0.52
C LEU A 72 13.13 -10.15 -1.00
N ALA A 73 14.36 -10.07 -1.52
CA ALA A 73 14.63 -10.38 -2.92
C ALA A 73 14.57 -11.89 -3.20
N ALA A 74 15.02 -12.72 -2.25
CA ALA A 74 15.01 -14.17 -2.36
C ALA A 74 13.65 -14.79 -1.96
N HIS A 75 12.96 -14.19 -1.00
CA HIS A 75 11.72 -14.67 -0.40
C HIS A 75 10.69 -13.53 -0.38
N PRO A 76 10.14 -13.17 -1.56
CA PRO A 76 9.17 -12.07 -1.64
C PRO A 76 7.97 -12.34 -0.74
N ALA A 77 7.44 -11.29 -0.13
CA ALA A 77 6.20 -11.38 0.62
C ALA A 77 5.04 -11.78 -0.31
N PRO A 78 4.04 -12.54 0.17
CA PRO A 78 2.84 -12.80 -0.60
C PRO A 78 2.19 -11.51 -1.12
N GLY A 79 1.63 -11.56 -2.32
CA GLY A 79 1.08 -10.39 -3.01
C GLY A 79 -0.33 -9.99 -2.56
N ASP A 80 -0.84 -10.59 -1.50
CA ASP A 80 -2.12 -10.24 -0.91
C ASP A 80 -1.99 -9.09 0.10
N PHE A 81 -3.12 -8.66 0.69
CA PHE A 81 -3.12 -7.55 1.65
C PHE A 81 -2.16 -7.81 2.82
N LEU A 82 -2.20 -9.00 3.41
CA LEU A 82 -1.46 -9.30 4.63
C LEU A 82 0.03 -9.50 4.34
N GLY A 83 0.39 -10.13 3.22
CA GLY A 83 1.78 -10.25 2.78
C GLY A 83 2.40 -8.89 2.46
N LEU A 84 1.70 -8.00 1.76
CA LEU A 84 2.18 -6.63 1.52
C LEU A 84 2.32 -5.84 2.83
N ALA A 85 1.38 -5.98 3.77
CA ALA A 85 1.47 -5.34 5.08
C ALA A 85 2.67 -5.86 5.89
N TYR A 86 2.89 -7.17 5.97
CA TYR A 86 4.06 -7.74 6.65
C TYR A 86 5.38 -7.42 5.95
N GLY A 87 5.37 -7.35 4.61
CA GLY A 87 6.52 -6.87 3.84
C GLY A 87 6.89 -5.43 4.19
N ALA A 88 5.90 -4.54 4.27
CA ALA A 88 6.08 -3.16 4.72
C ALA A 88 6.60 -3.11 6.16
N THR A 89 6.03 -3.90 7.07
CA THR A 89 6.52 -4.03 8.46
C THR A 89 7.97 -4.49 8.50
N CYS A 90 8.36 -5.47 7.69
CA CYS A 90 9.73 -5.96 7.64
C CYS A 90 10.72 -4.88 7.19
N ARG A 91 10.34 -4.08 6.19
CA ARG A 91 11.11 -2.91 5.74
C ARG A 91 11.20 -1.83 6.83
N ALA A 92 10.10 -1.55 7.52
CA ALA A 92 10.04 -0.55 8.58
C ALA A 92 10.93 -0.92 9.77
N LEU A 93 10.89 -2.17 10.25
CA LEU A 93 11.78 -2.69 11.30
C LEU A 93 13.27 -2.58 10.95
N ALA A 94 13.58 -2.70 9.65
CA ALA A 94 14.95 -2.54 9.15
C ALA A 94 15.38 -1.08 8.95
N GLY A 95 14.50 -0.10 9.23
CA GLY A 95 14.73 1.32 8.98
C GLY A 95 14.60 1.75 7.52
N ASP A 96 14.15 0.88 6.62
CA ASP A 96 13.95 1.16 5.19
C ASP A 96 12.54 1.72 4.94
N LEU A 97 12.28 2.91 5.50
CA LEU A 97 10.94 3.51 5.55
C LEU A 97 10.39 3.90 4.17
N GLU A 98 11.26 4.24 3.22
CA GLU A 98 10.85 4.55 1.85
C GLU A 98 10.32 3.28 1.15
N ALA A 99 11.01 2.14 1.29
CA ALA A 99 10.52 0.88 0.76
C ALA A 99 9.26 0.39 1.49
N ALA A 100 9.16 0.61 2.81
CA ALA A 100 7.94 0.31 3.56
C ALA A 100 6.75 1.10 3.01
N ARG A 101 6.93 2.40 2.76
CA ARG A 101 5.93 3.27 2.14
C ARG A 101 5.51 2.78 0.75
N ALA A 102 6.47 2.40 -0.08
CA ALA A 102 6.20 1.87 -1.41
C ALA A 102 5.34 0.59 -1.36
N MET A 103 5.56 -0.29 -0.36
CA MET A 103 4.75 -1.49 -0.18
C MET A 103 3.33 -1.16 0.29
N ILE A 104 3.15 -0.18 1.19
CA ILE A 104 1.81 0.30 1.58
C ILE A 104 1.11 0.97 0.38
N ASP A 105 1.82 1.75 -0.43
CA ASP A 105 1.27 2.44 -1.59
C ASP A 105 0.83 1.50 -2.72
N ALA A 106 1.37 0.28 -2.78
CA ALA A 106 0.92 -0.75 -3.70
C ALA A 106 -0.51 -1.25 -3.42
N LEU A 107 -1.01 -1.03 -2.19
CA LEU A 107 -2.38 -1.37 -1.81
C LEU A 107 -3.40 -0.35 -2.33
N PRO A 108 -4.67 -0.76 -2.52
CA PRO A 108 -5.76 0.17 -2.74
C PRO A 108 -5.80 1.27 -1.67
N ALA A 109 -6.05 2.52 -2.07
CA ALA A 109 -6.02 3.66 -1.15
C ALA A 109 -6.87 3.46 0.12
N ALA A 110 -8.02 2.79 0.00
CA ALA A 110 -8.93 2.48 1.10
C ALA A 110 -8.37 1.47 2.13
N GLU A 111 -7.30 0.74 1.79
CA GLU A 111 -6.69 -0.30 2.64
C GLU A 111 -5.38 0.14 3.29
N ARG A 112 -4.75 1.23 2.81
CA ARG A 112 -3.41 1.66 3.26
C ARG A 112 -3.34 1.95 4.76
N TRP A 113 -4.38 2.59 5.32
CA TRP A 113 -4.46 2.84 6.76
C TRP A 113 -4.52 1.54 7.59
N ARG A 114 -5.13 0.47 7.04
CA ARG A 114 -5.17 -0.85 7.71
C ARG A 114 -3.80 -1.51 7.69
N ALA A 115 -3.07 -1.40 6.59
CA ALA A 115 -1.70 -1.90 6.51
C ALA A 115 -0.75 -1.12 7.44
N ALA A 116 -0.91 0.19 7.54
CA ALA A 116 -0.22 0.99 8.55
C ALA A 116 -0.54 0.54 9.98
N GLY A 117 -1.79 0.11 10.24
CA GLY A 117 -2.18 -0.54 11.51
C GLY A 117 -1.38 -1.82 11.81
N VAL A 118 -1.11 -2.66 10.80
CA VAL A 118 -0.26 -3.86 10.97
C VAL A 118 1.18 -3.48 11.31
N VAL A 119 1.71 -2.40 10.72
CA VAL A 119 3.03 -1.86 11.08
C VAL A 119 3.02 -1.38 12.53
N PHE A 120 2.00 -0.62 12.93
CA PHE A 120 1.83 -0.13 14.29
C PHE A 120 1.82 -1.29 15.31
N ASP A 121 0.97 -2.29 15.11
CA ASP A 121 0.80 -3.44 16.02
C ASP A 121 2.12 -4.17 16.31
N VAL A 122 3.04 -4.17 15.35
CA VAL A 122 4.36 -4.82 15.50
C VAL A 122 5.38 -3.91 16.17
N VAL A 123 5.36 -2.60 15.90
CA VAL A 123 6.44 -1.69 16.29
C VAL A 123 6.13 -0.92 17.58
N HIS A 124 4.87 -0.67 17.92
CA HIS A 124 4.51 0.08 19.13
C HIS A 124 5.06 -0.53 20.43
N PRO A 125 5.24 -1.87 20.59
CA PRO A 125 5.81 -2.41 21.81
C PRO A 125 7.26 -1.93 22.07
N ALA A 126 8.03 -1.62 21.02
CA ALA A 126 9.36 -1.04 21.17
C ALA A 126 9.29 0.42 21.65
N ALA A 127 8.34 1.19 21.12
CA ALA A 127 8.05 2.54 21.57
C ALA A 127 7.60 2.56 23.05
N ASP A 128 6.71 1.64 23.42
CA ASP A 128 6.26 1.44 24.81
C ASP A 128 7.42 1.08 25.76
N ALA A 129 8.46 0.40 25.24
CA ALA A 129 9.69 0.10 25.98
C ALA A 129 10.68 1.28 26.04
N GLY A 130 10.35 2.41 25.42
CA GLY A 130 11.17 3.62 25.38
C GLY A 130 12.20 3.69 24.26
N ASP A 131 12.14 2.78 23.28
CA ASP A 131 13.01 2.82 22.09
C ASP A 131 12.44 3.77 21.02
N GLU A 132 12.32 5.05 21.38
CA GLU A 132 11.78 6.07 20.48
C GLU A 132 12.72 6.42 19.33
N LEU A 133 14.02 6.10 19.45
CA LEU A 133 14.98 6.28 18.36
C LEU A 133 14.69 5.33 17.20
N ALA A 134 14.37 4.07 17.49
CA ALA A 134 13.98 3.11 16.46
C ALA A 134 12.50 3.27 16.07
N ALA A 135 11.61 3.46 17.05
CA ALA A 135 10.18 3.40 16.81
C ALA A 135 9.58 4.72 16.29
N GLY A 136 10.08 5.88 16.71
CA GLY A 136 9.54 7.19 16.34
C GLY A 136 9.38 7.39 14.83
N PRO A 137 10.42 7.16 14.01
CA PRO A 137 10.32 7.27 12.55
C PRO A 137 9.30 6.30 11.92
N VAL A 138 9.08 5.13 12.53
CA VAL A 138 8.04 4.20 12.07
C VAL A 138 6.65 4.71 12.45
N MET A 139 6.50 5.36 13.61
CA MET A 139 5.24 5.96 14.02
C MET A 139 4.86 7.15 13.13
N GLU A 140 5.83 7.94 12.68
CA GLU A 140 5.62 8.96 11.63
C GLU A 140 5.08 8.33 10.34
N LEU A 141 5.65 7.21 9.88
CA LEU A 141 5.13 6.45 8.73
C LEU A 141 3.68 6.01 8.96
N VAL A 142 3.33 5.55 10.17
CA VAL A 142 1.94 5.17 10.49
C VAL A 142 1.01 6.38 10.40
N VAL A 143 1.42 7.53 10.96
CA VAL A 143 0.62 8.77 10.95
C VAL A 143 0.35 9.28 9.52
N ASP A 144 1.28 9.10 8.58
CA ASP A 144 1.06 9.50 7.19
C ASP A 144 -0.11 8.77 6.52
N TYR A 145 -0.41 7.55 6.96
CA TYR A 145 -1.52 6.74 6.44
C TYR A 145 -2.74 6.72 7.38
N TRP A 146 -2.54 7.01 8.66
CA TRP A 146 -3.59 7.07 9.67
C TRP A 146 -3.42 8.32 10.57
N PRO A 147 -3.76 9.52 10.07
CA PRO A 147 -3.38 10.79 10.70
C PRO A 147 -4.00 11.07 12.07
N ASN A 148 -5.09 10.37 12.42
CA ASN A 148 -5.77 10.49 13.71
C ASN A 148 -5.52 9.30 14.64
N HIS A 149 -4.47 8.51 14.41
CA HIS A 149 -4.08 7.39 15.27
C HIS A 149 -3.38 7.89 16.53
N TYR A 150 -4.13 8.07 17.62
CA TYR A 150 -3.65 8.77 18.82
C TYR A 150 -2.36 8.18 19.44
N MET A 151 -2.23 6.85 19.50
CA MET A 151 -1.01 6.21 20.03
C MET A 151 0.20 6.42 19.12
N ALA A 152 -0.01 6.45 17.80
CA ALA A 152 1.07 6.68 16.86
C ALA A 152 1.53 8.13 16.92
N LEU A 153 0.60 9.09 17.02
CA LEU A 153 0.91 10.49 17.26
C LEU A 153 1.72 10.69 18.55
N TYR A 154 1.35 9.98 19.62
CA TYR A 154 2.06 10.04 20.90
C TYR A 154 3.52 9.60 20.76
N HIS A 155 3.77 8.42 20.20
CA HIS A 155 5.13 7.90 20.02
C HIS A 155 5.93 8.65 18.95
N ALA A 156 5.26 9.25 17.96
CA ALA A 156 5.90 10.14 16.99
C ALA A 156 6.28 11.52 17.60
N GLY A 157 5.89 11.82 18.84
CA GLY A 157 6.10 13.13 19.44
C GLY A 157 5.28 14.26 18.79
N ALA A 158 4.17 13.90 18.14
CA ALA A 158 3.29 14.80 17.39
C ALA A 158 1.89 14.97 18.04
N ALA A 159 1.70 14.43 19.26
CA ALA A 159 0.48 14.54 20.05
C ALA A 159 0.37 15.84 20.86
#